data_AF-A0AAW8FY00-F1
#
_entry.id   AF-A0AAW8FY00-F1
#
_cell.length_a   1.000
_cell.length_b   1.000
_cell.length_c   1.000
_cell.angle_alpha   90.00
_cell.angle_beta   90.00
_cell.angle_gamma   90.00
#
_symmetry.space_group_name_H-M   'P 1'
#
loop_
_entity.id
_entity.type
_entity.pdbx_description
1 polymer ?
#
loop_
_entity_poly.entity_id
_entity_poly.type
_entity_poly.pdbx_seq_one_letter_code
_entity_poly.pdbx_strand_id
1 'polypeptide(L)' 'MKKNQHVVPHQGKWAVKGAGNQKNTVITNTQKEDIDKARNIAIN' A
#
# COMPACT_ATOMS: atom_id res chain seq x y z
N MET A 1 -0.69 -11.24 -9.32
CA MET A 1 -0.57 -10.04 -8.46
C MET A 1 0.91 -9.74 -8.28
N LYS A 2 1.37 -8.50 -8.46
CA LYS A 2 2.79 -8.18 -8.20
C LYS A 2 3.02 -8.13 -6.70
N LYS A 3 3.99 -8.89 -6.19
CA LYS A 3 4.30 -9.00 -4.76
C LYS A 3 4.94 -7.74 -4.15
N ASN A 4 5.46 -6.86 -5.00
CA ASN A 4 6.11 -5.63 -4.54
C ASN A 4 5.05 -4.56 -4.25
N GLN A 5 4.87 -4.27 -2.96
CA GLN A 5 3.95 -3.24 -2.46
C GLN A 5 4.76 -2.10 -1.85
N HIS A 6 4.36 -0.87 -2.14
CA HIS A 6 5.00 0.35 -1.67
C HIS A 6 4.03 1.09 -0.77
N VAL A 7 4.48 1.47 0.42
CA VAL A 7 3.75 2.35 1.34
C VAL A 7 4.10 3.78 0.99
N VAL A 8 3.12 4.57 0.54
CA VAL A 8 3.34 5.96 0.09
C VAL A 8 2.36 6.93 0.75
N PRO A 9 2.79 8.16 1.08
CA PRO A 9 1.87 9.19 1.55
C PRO A 9 0.91 9.61 0.44
N HIS A 10 -0.36 9.80 0.77
CA HIS A 10 -1.41 10.19 -0.17
C HIS A 10 -2.46 11.08 0.49
N GLN A 11 -2.53 12.36 0.10
CA GLN A 11 -3.55 13.32 0.57
C GLN A 11 -3.73 13.38 2.11
N GLY A 12 -2.63 13.42 2.86
CA GLY A 12 -2.66 13.43 4.33
C GLY A 12 -2.98 12.07 4.97
N LYS A 13 -3.07 11.02 4.16
CA LYS A 13 -3.26 9.61 4.54
C LYS A 13 -2.10 8.77 4.02
N TRP A 14 -2.21 7.46 4.17
CA TRP A 14 -1.26 6.48 3.67
C TRP A 14 -1.92 5.61 2.61
N ALA A 15 -1.13 5.09 1.67
CA ALA A 15 -1.64 4.25 0.62
C ALA A 15 -0.64 3.16 0.20
N VAL A 16 -1.17 1.95 0.04
CA VAL A 16 -0.46 0.85 -0.58
C VAL A 16 -0.54 1.00 -2.10
N LYS A 17 0.61 1.07 -2.76
CA LYS A 17 0.74 1.09 -4.21
C LYS A 17 1.54 -0.11 -4.70
N GLY A 18 0.92 -0.94 -5.52
CA GLY A 18 1.62 -2.04 -6.18
C GLY A 18 2.64 -1.53 -7.20
N ALA A 19 3.79 -2.21 -7.31
CA ALA A 19 4.84 -1.81 -8.24
C ALA A 19 4.35 -1.78 -9.69
N GLY A 20 4.40 -0.60 -10.32
CA GLY A 20 3.90 -0.37 -11.69
C GLY A 20 2.39 -0.20 -11.80
N ASN A 21 1.65 -0.12 -10.69
CA ASN A 21 0.26 0.33 -10.73
C ASN A 21 0.21 1.84 -10.94
N GLN A 22 -0.72 2.30 -11.77
CA GLN A 22 -1.00 3.73 -11.92
C GLN A 22 -1.84 4.27 -10.76
N LYS A 23 -2.63 3.41 -10.10
CA LYS A 23 -3.53 3.75 -9.00
C LYS A 23 -3.11 3.09 -7.68
N ASN A 24 -3.55 3.69 -6.57
CA ASN A 24 -3.37 3.12 -5.24
C ASN A 24 -4.26 1.87 -5.10
N THR A 25 -3.71 0.83 -4.47
CA THR A 25 -4.41 -0.42 -4.18
C THR A 25 -5.33 -0.26 -2.96
N VAL A 26 -4.82 0.39 -1.91
CA VAL A 26 -5.57 0.67 -0.67
C VAL A 26 -5.15 2.04 -0.14
N ILE A 27 -6.08 2.76 0.50
CA ILE A 27 -5.80 3.96 1.28
C ILE A 27 -6.14 3.65 2.75
N THR A 28 -5.26 4.04 3.66
CA THR A 28 -5.35 3.82 5.11
C THR A 28 -5.14 5.13 5.86
N ASN A 29 -5.65 5.21 7.10
CA ASN A 29 -5.55 6.45 7.87
C ASN A 29 -4.20 6.59 8.56
N THR A 30 -3.53 5.47 8.87
CA THR A 30 -2.23 5.47 9.57
C THR A 30 -1.19 4.67 8.81
N GLN A 31 0.07 5.05 8.97
CA GLN A 31 1.19 4.34 8.35
C GLN A 31 1.26 2.87 8.78
N LYS A 32 0.91 2.59 10.04
CA LYS A 32 0.93 1.25 10.61
C LYS A 32 -0.05 0.32 9.89
N GLU A 33 -1.30 0.76 9.72
CA GLU A 33 -2.30 0.00 8.97
C GLU A 33 -1.87 -0.24 7.52
N ASP A 34 -1.23 0.75 6.90
CA ASP A 34 -0.73 0.63 5.52
C ASP A 34 0.36 -0.43 5.40
N ILE A 35 1.32 -0.44 6.34
CA ILE A 35 2.41 -1.42 6.39
C ILE A 35 1.86 -2.83 6.58
N ASP A 36 0.91 -3.02 7.50
CA ASP A 36 0.33 -4.34 7.78
C ASP A 36 -0.41 -4.86 6.54
N LYS A 37 -1.19 -4.00 5.85
CA LYS A 37 -1.86 -4.37 4.60
C LYS A 37 -0.88 -4.63 3.46
N ALA A 38 0.14 -3.79 3.28
CA ALA A 38 1.17 -3.98 2.26
C ALA A 38 1.91 -5.31 2.45
N ARG A 39 2.26 -5.67 3.69
CA ARG A 39 2.90 -6.94 4.03
C ARG A 39 2.00 -8.13 3.72
N ASN A 40 0.73 -8.08 4.12
CA ASN A 40 -0.22 -9.16 3.82
C ASN A 40 -0.41 -9.37 2.31
N ILE A 41 -0.48 -8.28 1.53
CA ILE A 41 -0.61 -8.35 0.06
C ILE A 41 0.69 -8.85 -0.60
N ALA A 42 1.86 -8.58 -0.01
CA ALA A 42 3.13 -9.05 -0.56
C ALA A 42 3.38 -10.55 -0.33
N ILE A 43 2.82 -11.10 0.76
CA ILE A 43 3.01 -12.50 1.16
C ILE A 43 2.04 -13.44 0.42
N ASN A 44 0.81 -12.99 0.15
CA ASN A 44 -0.20 -13.73 -0.63
C ASN A 44 0.06 -13.64 -2.15
#